data_AF-A0A9P6AVN6-F1
#
_entry.id   AF-A0A9P6AVN6-F1
#
_cell.length_a   1.000
_cell.length_b   1.000
_cell.length_c   1.000
_cell.angle_alpha   90.00
_cell.angle_beta   90.00
_cell.angle_gamma   90.00
#
_symmetry.space_group_name_H-M   'P 1'
#
loop_
_entity.id
_entity.type
_entity.pdbx_description
1 polymer ?
#
loop_
_entity_poly.entity_id
_entity_poly.type
_entity_poly.pdbx_seq_one_letter_code
_entity_poly.pdbx_strand_id
1 'polypeptide(L)'
;MTHIPQVVHHFGDSRTKYLVMEFITLMAAPADLIDRTAQTLVWLSRVPPPPNHVIGPLGGGCIRHKFFKDYTAPLVFSSVEALERYMHKAYTLLSTRAQKQLSPVEIRGDRLMFTQSDMDPSNFGVDQDGKTVLMDFADIGVLPETFVAYTMFSEKRLAPIATALSLSGSSNAFMATVSSLLWMVYPRHSVWTRTAIARPGKTGAGSAKRRG
;
A
#
# COMPACT_ATOMS: atom_id res chain seq x y z
N MET A 1 10.85 -13.74 -15.77
CA MET A 1 9.64 -12.89 -15.71
C MET A 1 8.79 -13.41 -14.56
N THR A 2 8.29 -12.52 -13.70
CA THR A 2 7.48 -12.91 -12.53
C THR A 2 6.12 -13.45 -12.97
N HIS A 3 5.67 -14.54 -12.34
CA HIS A 3 4.36 -15.14 -12.53
C HIS A 3 3.37 -14.56 -11.51
N ILE A 4 2.28 -13.99 -11.99
CA ILE A 4 1.18 -13.45 -11.19
C ILE A 4 -0.06 -14.31 -11.48
N PRO A 5 -0.74 -14.87 -10.45
CA PRO A 5 -1.95 -15.65 -10.67
C PRO A 5 -2.99 -14.87 -11.49
N GLN A 6 -3.46 -15.46 -12.58
CA GLN A 6 -4.51 -14.83 -13.38
C GLN A 6 -5.84 -14.83 -12.61
N VAL A 7 -6.49 -13.67 -12.51
CA VAL A 7 -7.87 -13.57 -12.00
C VAL A 7 -8.83 -14.12 -13.07
N VAL A 8 -9.56 -15.17 -12.72
CA VAL A 8 -10.54 -15.84 -13.60
C VAL A 8 -11.94 -15.26 -13.38
N HIS A 9 -12.33 -15.06 -12.12
CA HIS A 9 -13.64 -14.54 -11.78
C HIS A 9 -13.61 -13.75 -10.47
N HIS A 10 -14.50 -12.77 -10.33
CA HIS A 10 -14.72 -12.06 -9.07
C HIS A 10 -16.22 -11.86 -8.86
N PHE A 11 -16.68 -12.03 -7.63
CA PHE A 11 -18.09 -11.88 -7.27
C PHE A 11 -18.25 -11.52 -5.80
N GLY A 12 -19.46 -11.19 -5.39
CA GLY A 12 -19.80 -10.87 -4.02
C GLY A 12 -20.53 -9.54 -3.86
N ASP A 13 -20.97 -9.26 -2.64
CA ASP A 13 -21.80 -8.12 -2.28
C ASP A 13 -20.97 -6.97 -1.68
N SER A 14 -21.60 -6.07 -0.93
CA SER A 14 -20.92 -4.94 -0.29
C SER A 14 -20.14 -5.32 0.97
N ARG A 15 -20.35 -6.52 1.53
CA ARG A 15 -19.73 -7.02 2.76
C ARG A 15 -18.65 -8.06 2.49
N THR A 16 -18.82 -8.86 1.44
CA THR A 16 -17.90 -9.96 1.13
C THR A 16 -17.64 -10.01 -0.36
N LYS A 17 -16.35 -10.07 -0.71
CA LYS A 17 -15.87 -10.25 -2.08
C LYS A 17 -15.10 -11.55 -2.16
N TYR A 18 -15.29 -12.26 -3.26
CA TYR A 18 -14.61 -13.50 -3.60
C TYR A 18 -13.81 -13.26 -4.87
N LEU A 19 -12.59 -13.78 -4.88
CA LEU A 19 -11.68 -13.75 -6.01
C LEU A 19 -11.32 -15.19 -6.36
N VAL A 20 -11.64 -15.60 -7.58
CA VAL A 20 -11.23 -16.88 -8.15
C VAL A 20 -10.07 -16.60 -9.08
N MET A 21 -8.93 -17.22 -8.78
CA MET A 21 -7.70 -17.04 -9.53
C MET A 21 -7.10 -18.39 -9.90
N GLU A 22 -6.18 -18.35 -10.85
CA GLU A 22 -5.30 -19.47 -11.19
C GLU A 22 -4.67 -20.07 -9.94
N PHE A 23 -4.73 -21.39 -9.83
CA PHE A 23 -4.03 -22.11 -8.78
C PHE A 23 -2.60 -22.40 -9.23
N ILE A 24 -1.63 -21.77 -8.58
CA ILE A 24 -0.21 -22.00 -8.84
C ILE A 24 0.33 -23.01 -7.84
N THR A 25 0.89 -24.11 -8.33
CA THR A 25 1.59 -25.08 -7.48
C THR A 25 2.98 -24.56 -7.15
N LEU A 26 3.22 -24.26 -5.88
CA LEU A 26 4.52 -23.79 -5.39
C LEU A 26 5.44 -24.96 -5.07
N MET A 27 6.69 -24.82 -5.47
CA MET A 27 7.78 -25.70 -5.07
C MET A 27 8.28 -25.35 -3.66
N ALA A 28 9.07 -26.24 -3.07
CA ALA A 28 9.80 -25.91 -1.84
C ALA A 28 10.66 -24.65 -2.05
N ALA A 29 10.67 -23.75 -1.06
CA ALA A 29 11.39 -22.49 -1.14
C ALA A 29 12.88 -22.74 -1.44
N PRO A 30 13.42 -22.23 -2.56
CA PRO A 30 14.83 -22.41 -2.88
C PRO A 30 15.70 -21.46 -2.04
N ALA A 31 16.99 -21.79 -1.93
CA ALA A 31 17.95 -20.98 -1.17
C ALA A 31 18.13 -19.55 -1.75
N ASP A 32 17.89 -19.37 -3.05
CA ASP A 32 18.00 -18.09 -3.76
C ASP A 32 16.69 -17.28 -3.77
N LEU A 33 15.68 -17.65 -2.95
CA LEU A 33 14.37 -16.98 -2.95
C LEU A 33 14.48 -15.47 -2.71
N ILE A 34 15.39 -15.03 -1.85
CA ILE A 34 15.56 -13.59 -1.56
C ILE A 34 16.04 -12.81 -2.79
N ASP A 35 16.94 -13.38 -3.59
CA ASP A 35 17.45 -12.75 -4.82
C ASP A 35 16.37 -12.70 -5.89
N ARG A 36 15.54 -13.75 -5.97
CA ARG A 36 14.35 -13.81 -6.83
C ARG A 36 13.30 -12.77 -6.43
N THR A 37 13.08 -12.58 -5.14
CA THR A 37 12.22 -11.53 -4.60
C THR A 37 12.77 -10.14 -4.95
N ALA A 38 14.08 -9.93 -4.81
CA ALA A 38 14.72 -8.68 -5.19
C ALA A 38 14.51 -8.36 -6.67
N GLN A 39 14.73 -9.33 -7.56
CA GLN A 39 14.48 -9.18 -9.00
C GLN A 39 13.00 -8.88 -9.31
N THR A 40 12.08 -9.53 -8.59
CA THR A 40 10.64 -9.29 -8.73
C THR A 40 10.26 -7.87 -8.33
N LEU A 41 10.82 -7.35 -7.23
CA LEU A 41 10.56 -5.97 -6.81
C LEU A 41 11.24 -4.93 -7.71
N VAL A 42 12.42 -5.24 -8.26
CA VAL A 42 13.05 -4.40 -9.30
C VAL A 42 12.19 -4.36 -10.55
N TRP A 43 11.60 -5.48 -10.96
CA TRP A 43 10.63 -5.49 -12.06
C TRP A 43 9.37 -4.68 -11.71
N LEU A 44 8.77 -4.93 -10.54
CA LEU A 44 7.54 -4.26 -10.10
C LEU A 44 7.72 -2.74 -10.00
N SER A 45 8.83 -2.26 -9.45
CA SER A 45 9.14 -0.83 -9.33
C SER A 45 9.30 -0.12 -10.68
N ARG A 46 9.53 -0.85 -11.77
CA ARG A 46 9.61 -0.32 -13.13
C ARG A 46 8.28 -0.32 -13.87
N VAL A 47 7.24 -0.96 -13.32
CA VAL A 47 5.89 -0.94 -13.91
C VAL A 47 5.36 0.50 -13.80
N PRO A 48 4.94 1.13 -14.91
CA PRO A 48 4.39 2.47 -14.85
C PRO A 48 3.01 2.45 -14.17
N PRO A 49 2.70 3.41 -13.28
CA PRO A 49 1.36 3.54 -12.74
C PRO A 49 0.35 3.90 -13.85
N PRO A 50 -0.93 3.49 -13.71
CA PRO A 50 -1.98 3.95 -14.59
C PRO A 50 -2.07 5.49 -14.63
N PRO A 51 -2.50 6.09 -15.75
CA PRO A 51 -2.70 7.53 -15.82
C PRO A 51 -3.61 8.02 -14.68
N ASN A 52 -3.22 9.13 -14.04
CA ASN A 52 -3.92 9.74 -12.90
C ASN A 52 -3.88 8.96 -11.58
N HIS A 53 -3.22 7.79 -11.52
CA HIS A 53 -2.95 7.15 -10.24
C HIS A 53 -1.87 7.92 -9.49
N VAL A 54 -2.14 8.29 -8.24
CA VAL A 54 -1.24 9.15 -7.46
C VAL A 54 -0.43 8.36 -6.45
N ILE A 55 -1.09 7.74 -5.47
CA ILE A 55 -0.44 7.02 -4.38
C ILE A 55 -1.39 5.95 -3.82
N GLY A 56 -0.83 4.88 -3.27
CA GLY A 56 -1.58 3.81 -2.62
C GLY A 56 -2.04 2.71 -3.58
N PRO A 57 -3.03 1.89 -3.16
CA PRO A 57 -3.49 0.73 -3.91
C PRO A 57 -4.19 1.12 -5.22
N LEU A 58 -4.01 0.33 -6.29
CA LEU A 58 -4.61 0.61 -7.60
C LEU A 58 -6.15 0.59 -7.59
N GLY A 59 -6.75 -0.24 -6.74
CA GLY A 59 -8.21 -0.29 -6.55
C GLY A 59 -8.77 0.88 -5.74
N GLY A 60 -7.93 1.83 -5.33
CA GLY A 60 -8.26 2.87 -4.37
C GLY A 60 -8.29 2.34 -2.94
N GLY A 61 -8.64 3.24 -2.01
CA GLY A 61 -8.66 2.94 -0.57
C GLY A 61 -7.42 3.42 0.17
N CYS A 62 -7.29 2.98 1.42
CA CYS A 62 -6.19 3.39 2.28
C CYS A 62 -4.89 2.67 1.91
N ILE A 63 -3.76 3.35 2.08
CA ILE A 63 -2.43 2.74 1.94
C ILE A 63 -2.27 1.61 2.96
N ARG A 64 -1.82 0.44 2.50
CA ARG A 64 -1.44 -0.71 3.33
C ARG A 64 0.08 -0.70 3.49
N HIS A 65 0.57 -0.43 4.69
CA HIS A 65 2.00 -0.33 4.99
C HIS A 65 2.26 -0.35 6.50
N LYS A 66 3.33 -1.03 6.95
CA LYS A 66 3.71 -1.11 8.37
C LYS A 66 4.08 0.22 9.04
N PHE A 67 4.29 1.26 8.24
CA PHE A 67 4.45 2.62 8.74
C PHE A 67 3.21 3.08 9.51
N PHE A 68 2.02 2.65 9.09
CA PHE A 68 0.77 3.00 9.75
C PHE A 68 0.46 2.01 10.86
N LYS A 69 -0.23 2.49 11.90
CA LYS A 69 -0.82 1.63 12.92
C LYS A 69 -1.77 0.63 12.23
N ASP A 70 -1.76 -0.62 12.70
CA ASP A 70 -2.59 -1.70 12.15
C ASP A 70 -2.37 -1.91 10.63
N TYR A 71 -1.16 -1.55 10.16
CA TYR A 71 -0.71 -1.69 8.77
C TYR A 71 -1.57 -0.93 7.74
N THR A 72 -2.44 -0.02 8.16
CA THR A 72 -3.40 0.66 7.26
C THR A 72 -3.48 2.15 7.56
N ALA A 73 -3.35 2.98 6.54
CA ALA A 73 -3.50 4.42 6.67
C ALA A 73 -4.91 4.80 7.18
N PRO A 74 -5.02 5.82 8.05
CA PRO A 74 -6.32 6.27 8.56
C PRO A 74 -7.20 6.95 7.49
N LEU A 75 -6.57 7.40 6.40
CA LEU A 75 -7.18 8.23 5.39
C LEU A 75 -6.74 7.75 4.01
N VAL A 76 -7.59 7.99 3.02
CA VAL A 76 -7.19 7.96 1.61
C VAL A 76 -6.46 9.26 1.32
N PHE A 77 -5.18 9.17 0.94
CA PHE A 77 -4.37 10.33 0.60
C PHE A 77 -4.53 10.66 -0.89
N SER A 78 -4.86 11.92 -1.19
CA SER A 78 -5.03 12.38 -2.57
C SER A 78 -3.70 12.70 -3.26
N SER A 79 -2.61 12.84 -2.48
CA SER A 79 -1.28 13.18 -3.01
C SER A 79 -0.16 12.87 -2.01
N VAL A 80 1.08 12.87 -2.51
CA VAL A 80 2.29 12.72 -1.68
C VAL A 80 2.40 13.85 -0.66
N GLU A 81 2.04 15.08 -1.04
CA GLU A 81 2.01 16.24 -0.15
C GLU A 81 0.99 16.06 0.98
N ALA A 82 -0.16 15.42 0.70
CA ALA A 82 -1.16 15.14 1.73
C ALA A 82 -0.63 14.12 2.76
N LEU A 83 0.06 13.09 2.29
CA LEU A 83 0.74 12.11 3.14
C LEU A 83 1.86 12.77 3.96
N GLU A 84 2.69 13.60 3.34
CA GLU A 84 3.77 14.33 4.03
C GLU A 84 3.23 15.27 5.11
N ARG A 85 2.16 16.02 4.83
CA ARG A 85 1.50 16.87 5.85
C ARG A 85 1.00 16.05 7.04
N TYR A 86 0.47 14.85 6.79
CA TYR A 86 0.04 13.94 7.84
C TYR A 86 1.22 13.47 8.70
N MET A 87 2.33 13.09 8.06
CA MET A 87 3.58 12.73 8.75
C MET A 87 4.12 13.91 9.58
N HIS A 88 4.11 15.11 9.01
CA HIS A 88 4.55 16.32 9.69
C HIS A 88 3.69 16.63 10.92
N LYS A 89 2.37 16.41 10.85
CA LYS A 89 1.48 16.58 12.01
C LYS A 89 1.90 15.67 13.17
N ALA A 90 2.28 14.42 12.91
CA ALA A 90 2.81 13.53 13.94
C ALA A 90 4.17 13.99 14.47
N TYR A 91 5.05 14.47 13.58
CA TYR A 91 6.33 15.05 13.98
C TYR A 91 6.17 16.25 14.93
N THR A 92 5.15 17.11 14.74
CA THR A 92 4.90 18.25 15.65
C THR A 92 4.53 17.85 17.08
N LEU A 93 4.15 16.58 17.32
CA LEU A 93 3.88 16.06 18.66
C LEU A 93 5.17 15.72 19.45
N LEU A 94 6.32 15.66 18.78
CA LEU A 94 7.61 15.45 19.44
C LEU A 94 7.96 16.65 20.32
N SER A 95 8.67 16.38 21.42
CA SER A 95 9.26 17.46 22.22
C SER A 95 10.23 18.30 21.37
N THR A 96 10.39 19.58 21.71
CA THR A 96 11.34 20.48 21.03
C THR A 96 12.77 19.91 20.99
N ARG A 97 13.18 19.17 22.04
CA ARG A 97 14.48 18.50 22.07
C ARG A 97 14.58 17.40 21.02
N ALA A 98 13.55 16.55 20.89
CA ALA A 98 13.53 15.48 19.90
C ALA A 98 13.49 16.03 18.47
N GLN A 99 12.72 17.10 18.24
CA GLN A 99 12.68 17.78 16.93
C GLN A 99 14.05 18.34 16.51
N LYS A 100 14.86 18.85 17.45
CA LYS A 100 16.22 19.32 17.15
C LYS A 100 17.20 18.21 16.77
N GLN A 101 16.92 16.97 17.20
CA GLN A 101 17.79 15.81 16.96
C GLN A 101 17.37 15.01 15.73
N LEU A 102 16.18 15.27 15.19
CA LEU A 102 15.58 14.48 14.14
C LEU A 102 15.16 15.39 12.98
N SER A 103 15.92 15.35 11.89
CA SER A 103 15.56 16.08 10.68
C SER A 103 14.30 15.49 10.05
N PRO A 104 13.27 16.29 9.74
CA PRO A 104 12.13 15.84 8.96
C PRO A 104 12.55 15.26 7.62
N VAL A 105 11.91 14.15 7.23
CA VAL A 105 12.09 13.59 5.89
C VAL A 105 11.10 14.26 4.94
N GLU A 106 11.61 14.75 3.82
CA GLU A 106 10.83 15.23 2.69
C GLU A 106 10.58 14.07 1.73
N ILE A 107 9.32 13.83 1.38
CA ILE A 107 8.94 12.71 0.47
C ILE A 107 8.34 13.21 -0.85
N ARG A 108 8.08 14.51 -1.00
CA ARG A 108 7.54 15.08 -2.25
C ARG A 108 8.43 14.88 -3.46
N GLY A 109 9.74 14.80 -3.25
CA GLY A 109 10.73 14.55 -4.31
C GLY A 109 11.04 13.07 -4.54
N ASP A 110 10.44 12.17 -3.77
CA ASP A 110 10.72 10.75 -3.89
C ASP A 110 10.24 10.21 -5.23
N ARG A 111 11.03 9.28 -5.78
CA ARG A 111 10.56 8.39 -6.82
C ARG A 111 9.36 7.59 -6.29
N LEU A 112 8.28 7.59 -7.06
CA LEU A 112 7.12 6.73 -6.82
C LEU A 112 7.32 5.40 -7.53
N MET A 113 7.11 4.31 -6.81
CA MET A 113 7.27 2.96 -7.35
C MET A 113 6.18 2.03 -6.83
N PHE A 114 5.76 1.07 -7.65
CA PHE A 114 5.03 -0.07 -7.11
C PHE A 114 5.94 -0.89 -6.22
N THR A 115 5.42 -1.28 -5.06
CA THR A 115 6.08 -2.18 -4.13
C THR A 115 5.07 -3.16 -3.57
N GLN A 116 5.55 -4.32 -3.12
CA GLN A 116 4.85 -5.16 -2.16
C GLN A 116 5.27 -4.72 -0.77
N SER A 117 4.32 -4.25 0.04
CA SER A 117 4.62 -3.75 1.40
C SER A 117 4.71 -4.89 2.41
N ASP A 118 4.00 -5.99 2.16
CA ASP A 118 4.06 -7.18 2.99
C ASP A 118 5.14 -8.15 2.48
N MET A 119 6.29 -8.10 3.14
CA MET A 119 7.48 -8.87 2.79
C MET A 119 7.53 -10.24 3.47
N ASP A 120 6.40 -10.77 3.95
CA ASP A 120 6.32 -12.13 4.46
C ASP A 120 6.78 -13.13 3.36
N PRO A 121 7.66 -14.10 3.69
CA PRO A 121 8.14 -15.08 2.72
C PRO A 121 7.02 -15.87 2.01
N SER A 122 5.86 -16.05 2.66
CA SER A 122 4.71 -16.76 2.07
C SER A 122 4.06 -16.03 0.90
N ASN A 123 4.33 -14.73 0.72
CA ASN A 123 3.87 -13.95 -0.43
C ASN A 123 4.74 -14.14 -1.69
N PHE A 124 5.83 -14.90 -1.58
CA PHE A 124 6.76 -15.17 -2.67
C PHE A 124 6.97 -16.68 -2.81
N GLY A 125 7.16 -17.13 -4.05
CA GLY A 125 7.42 -18.55 -4.29
C GLY A 125 8.07 -18.80 -5.64
N VAL A 126 8.18 -20.08 -5.97
CA VAL A 126 8.64 -20.52 -7.29
C VAL A 126 7.67 -21.60 -7.79
N ASP A 127 7.18 -21.45 -9.01
CA ASP A 127 6.29 -22.43 -9.62
C ASP A 127 7.06 -23.65 -10.19
N GLN A 128 6.32 -24.61 -10.75
CA GLN A 128 6.88 -25.81 -11.36
C GLN A 128 7.79 -25.54 -12.57
N ASP A 129 7.64 -24.39 -13.22
CA ASP A 129 8.47 -23.95 -14.35
C ASP A 129 9.75 -23.20 -13.89
N GLY A 130 9.92 -23.02 -12.57
CA GLY A 130 11.04 -22.26 -12.01
C GLY A 130 10.86 -20.73 -12.07
N LYS A 131 9.66 -20.23 -12.38
CA LYS A 131 9.35 -18.79 -12.38
C LYS A 131 9.06 -18.32 -10.96
N THR A 132 9.55 -17.13 -10.62
CA THR A 132 9.22 -16.48 -9.35
C THR A 132 7.76 -16.07 -9.34
N VAL A 133 7.03 -16.45 -8.30
CA VAL A 133 5.63 -16.14 -8.09
C VAL A 133 5.51 -15.01 -7.08
N LEU A 134 4.70 -14.00 -7.39
CA LEU A 134 4.28 -12.96 -6.45
C LEU A 134 2.81 -13.18 -6.09
N MET A 135 2.50 -13.19 -4.81
CA MET A 135 1.16 -13.41 -4.25
C MET A 135 0.77 -12.27 -3.30
N ASP A 136 -0.48 -12.34 -2.85
CA ASP A 136 -1.15 -11.39 -1.96
C ASP A 136 -1.03 -9.92 -2.39
N PHE A 137 -1.81 -9.56 -3.42
CA PHE A 137 -1.77 -8.24 -4.04
C PHE A 137 -2.45 -7.15 -3.20
N ALA A 138 -2.99 -7.47 -2.01
CA ALA A 138 -3.70 -6.52 -1.17
C ALA A 138 -2.80 -5.38 -0.67
N ASP A 139 -1.49 -5.65 -0.53
CA ASP A 139 -0.51 -4.72 0.05
C ASP A 139 0.42 -4.10 -1.02
N ILE A 140 0.10 -4.36 -2.29
CA ILE A 140 0.76 -3.72 -3.42
C ILE A 140 0.16 -2.33 -3.65
N GLY A 141 1.04 -1.34 -3.71
CA GLY A 141 0.66 0.04 -3.97
C GLY A 141 1.81 0.85 -4.53
N VAL A 142 1.46 2.01 -5.09
CA VAL A 142 2.44 3.02 -5.50
C VAL A 142 2.79 3.85 -4.29
N LEU A 143 4.06 3.81 -3.87
CA LEU A 143 4.53 4.49 -2.66
C LEU A 143 5.82 5.28 -2.93
N PRO A 144 6.09 6.34 -2.15
CA PRO A 144 7.38 7.02 -2.12
C PRO A 144 8.51 6.06 -1.78
N GLU A 145 9.66 6.24 -2.41
CA GLU A 145 10.89 5.47 -2.15
C GLU A 145 11.23 5.36 -0.67
N THR A 146 11.03 6.43 0.11
CA THR A 146 11.23 6.44 1.56
C THR A 146 10.40 5.36 2.28
N PHE A 147 9.16 5.10 1.85
CA PHE A 147 8.33 4.05 2.44
C PHE A 147 8.89 2.67 2.10
N VAL A 148 9.31 2.47 0.85
CA VAL A 148 9.94 1.22 0.41
C VAL A 148 11.24 0.96 1.19
N ALA A 149 12.08 1.99 1.32
CA ALA A 149 13.30 1.95 2.12
C ALA A 149 13.00 1.60 3.58
N TYR A 150 12.03 2.27 4.20
CA TYR A 150 11.59 1.96 5.55
C TYR A 150 11.18 0.48 5.70
N THR A 151 10.58 -0.09 4.65
CA THR A 151 10.28 -1.51 4.64
C THR A 151 11.50 -2.39 4.58
N MET A 152 12.40 -2.16 3.61
CA MET A 152 13.54 -3.03 3.37
C MET A 152 14.64 -2.89 4.44
N PHE A 153 14.74 -1.77 5.14
CA PHE A 153 15.74 -1.58 6.18
C PHE A 153 15.28 -1.99 7.59
N SER A 154 14.00 -2.33 7.80
CA SER A 154 13.55 -2.77 9.13
C SER A 154 14.02 -4.18 9.49
N GLU A 155 14.42 -4.98 8.50
CA GLU A 155 14.78 -6.38 8.68
C GLU A 155 16.07 -6.70 7.92
N LYS A 156 17.04 -7.29 8.61
CA LYS A 156 18.36 -7.62 8.01
C LYS A 156 18.25 -8.50 6.76
N ARG A 157 17.27 -9.42 6.74
CA ARG A 157 17.06 -10.33 5.60
C ARG A 157 16.68 -9.60 4.30
N LEU A 158 16.14 -8.38 4.38
CA LEU A 158 15.68 -7.61 3.23
C LEU A 158 16.77 -6.69 2.66
N ALA A 159 17.96 -6.65 3.29
CA ALA A 159 19.08 -5.83 2.81
C ALA A 159 19.45 -6.08 1.32
N PRO A 160 19.47 -7.32 0.79
CA PRO A 160 19.73 -7.55 -0.64
C PRO A 160 18.72 -6.85 -1.56
N ILE A 161 17.45 -6.78 -1.13
CA ILE A 161 16.39 -6.11 -1.87
C ILE A 161 16.60 -4.59 -1.87
N ALA A 162 16.94 -4.01 -0.71
CA ALA A 162 17.26 -2.59 -0.61
C ALA A 162 18.41 -2.20 -1.55
N THR A 163 19.46 -3.03 -1.61
CA THR A 163 20.59 -2.86 -2.53
C THR A 163 20.15 -2.95 -3.99
N ALA A 164 19.35 -3.96 -4.34
CA ALA A 164 18.90 -4.16 -5.73
C ALA A 164 18.03 -3.00 -6.26
N LEU A 165 17.26 -2.35 -5.37
CA LEU A 165 16.43 -1.18 -5.67
C LEU A 165 17.20 0.15 -5.60
N SER A 166 18.48 0.11 -5.20
CA SER A 166 19.33 1.28 -4.95
C SER A 166 18.74 2.25 -3.91
N LEU A 167 18.13 1.72 -2.85
CA LEU A 167 17.47 2.53 -1.82
C LEU A 167 18.48 3.16 -0.86
N SER A 168 18.20 4.39 -0.41
CA SER A 168 18.97 5.05 0.65
C SER A 168 18.37 4.79 2.04
N GLY A 169 19.23 4.52 3.04
CA GLY A 169 18.80 4.19 4.41
C GLY A 169 18.72 5.36 5.40
N SER A 170 18.94 6.59 4.93
CA SER A 170 19.10 7.78 5.78
C SER A 170 17.83 8.20 6.53
N SER A 171 16.65 7.73 6.10
CA SER A 171 15.34 8.19 6.59
C SER A 171 14.69 7.30 7.65
N ASN A 172 15.28 6.15 8.02
CA ASN A 172 14.60 5.14 8.86
C ASN A 172 14.30 5.60 10.29
N ALA A 173 15.19 6.36 10.92
CA ALA A 173 15.00 6.82 12.30
C ALA A 173 13.80 7.78 12.42
N PHE A 174 13.65 8.68 11.43
CA PHE A 174 12.50 9.57 11.36
C PHE A 174 11.22 8.79 11.12
N MET A 175 11.22 7.90 10.13
CA MET A 175 10.06 7.07 9.80
C MET A 175 9.59 6.23 10.99
N ALA A 176 10.52 5.58 11.71
CA ALA A 176 10.20 4.81 12.91
C ALA A 176 9.61 5.69 14.04
N THR A 177 10.20 6.86 14.27
CA THR A 177 9.72 7.78 15.30
C THR A 177 8.31 8.28 14.98
N VAL A 178 8.09 8.74 13.74
CA VAL A 178 6.79 9.23 13.29
C VAL A 178 5.74 8.13 13.32
N SER A 179 6.06 6.92 12.84
CA SER A 179 5.19 5.75 12.89
C SER A 179 4.68 5.48 14.31
N SER A 180 5.55 5.56 15.31
CA SER A 180 5.20 5.35 16.72
C SER A 180 4.20 6.37 17.30
N LEU A 181 4.04 7.53 16.64
CA LEU A 181 3.17 8.63 17.07
C LEU A 181 1.86 8.74 16.29
N LEU A 182 1.70 8.00 15.18
CA LEU A 182 0.54 8.15 14.29
C LEU A 182 -0.80 7.90 14.99
N TRP A 183 -0.82 7.05 16.03
CA TRP A 183 -2.01 6.79 16.84
C TRP A 183 -2.51 8.02 17.60
N MET A 184 -1.64 9.00 17.87
CA MET A 184 -1.99 10.26 18.53
C MET A 184 -2.58 11.29 17.56
N VAL A 185 -2.31 11.12 16.26
CA VAL A 185 -2.80 12.00 15.18
C VAL A 185 -4.11 11.47 14.58
N TYR A 186 -4.43 10.21 14.86
CA TYR A 186 -5.68 9.58 14.46
C TYR A 186 -6.87 10.46 14.89
N PRO A 187 -7.85 10.72 14.01
CA PRO A 187 -9.07 11.39 14.45
C PRO A 187 -9.69 10.59 15.60
N ARG A 188 -9.62 11.11 16.83
CA ARG A 188 -10.50 10.64 17.90
C ARG A 188 -11.92 10.93 17.40
N HIS A 189 -12.72 9.88 17.25
CA HIS A 189 -14.02 9.82 16.56
C HIS A 189 -13.97 9.49 15.06
N SER A 190 -13.89 8.19 14.74
CA SER A 190 -14.59 7.64 13.57
C SER A 190 -15.41 6.42 14.02
N VAL A 191 -16.66 6.70 14.41
CA VAL A 191 -17.72 5.70 14.41
C VAL A 191 -17.92 5.32 12.94
N TRP A 192 -17.55 4.11 12.54
CA TRP A 192 -17.79 3.64 11.18
C TRP A 192 -19.26 3.21 11.02
N THR A 193 -19.91 3.71 9.97
CA THR A 193 -21.00 3.14 9.13
C THR A 193 -22.29 3.97 8.98
N ARG A 194 -22.74 4.04 7.71
CA ARG A 194 -23.96 4.66 7.14
C ARG A 194 -23.86 6.18 7.04
N THR A 195 -23.60 6.76 5.88
CA THR A 195 -24.57 6.81 4.78
C THR A 195 -23.84 7.12 3.48
N ALA A 196 -23.79 6.16 2.57
CA ALA A 196 -23.43 6.42 1.18
C ALA A 196 -24.72 6.42 0.34
N ILE A 197 -24.73 7.29 -0.66
CA ILE A 197 -25.54 7.22 -1.88
C ILE A 197 -26.93 7.87 -1.79
N ALA A 198 -26.92 9.18 -2.04
CA ALA A 198 -28.06 9.84 -2.69
C ALA A 198 -28.26 9.20 -4.08
N ARG A 199 -29.46 8.67 -4.33
CA ARG A 199 -29.88 8.10 -5.62
C ARG A 199 -30.09 9.22 -6.65
N PRO A 200 -29.76 9.02 -7.95
CA PRO A 200 -30.32 9.84 -9.01
C PRO A 200 -31.81 9.53 -9.19
N GLY A 201 -32.62 10.59 -9.32
CA GLY A 201 -34.07 10.53 -9.43
C GLY A 201 -34.56 9.72 -10.63
N LYS A 202 -35.53 8.85 -10.37
CA LYS A 202 -36.32 8.18 -11.41
C LYS A 202 -37.28 9.18 -12.05
N THR A 203 -37.17 9.27 -13.37
CA THR A 203 -38.22 9.47 -14.38
C THR A 203 -39.67 9.51 -13.85
N GLY A 204 -40.33 10.66 -14.02
CA GLY A 204 -41.78 10.79 -13.90
C GLY A 204 -42.46 10.32 -15.19
N ALA A 205 -43.22 9.23 -15.10
CA ALA A 205 -44.25 8.87 -16.05
C ALA A 205 -45.60 8.88 -15.32
N GLY A 206 -46.60 9.47 -15.98
CA GLY A 206 -47.83 9.97 -15.37
C GLY A 206 -48.82 8.92 -14.84
N SER A 207 -49.77 9.42 -14.07
CA SER A 207 -51.10 8.82 -14.00
C SER A 207 -52.12 9.91 -13.70
N ALA A 208 -53.03 10.09 -14.65
CA ALA A 208 -54.21 10.93 -14.53
C ALA A 208 -55.15 10.38 -13.45
N LYS A 209 -55.74 11.26 -12.64
CA LYS A 209 -56.94 10.92 -11.87
C LYS A 209 -57.92 12.08 -11.89
N ARG A 210 -59.05 11.84 -12.57
CA ARG A 210 -60.29 12.61 -12.54
C ARG A 210 -60.76 12.84 -11.10
N ARG A 211 -61.31 14.04 -10.83
CA ARG A 211 -62.52 14.31 -10.02
C ARG A 211 -62.81 15.82 -10.07
N GLY A 212 -64.07 16.17 -10.30
CA GLY A 212 -64.59 17.54 -10.36
C GLY A 212 -65.19 17.82 -11.71
#